data_AF-A0A9D8QYM8-F1
#
_entry.id   AF-A0A9D8QYM8-F1
#
_cell.length_a   1.000
_cell.length_b   1.000
_cell.length_c   1.000
_cell.angle_alpha   90.00
_cell.angle_beta   90.00
_cell.angle_gamma   90.00
#
_symmetry.space_group_name_H-M   'P 1'
#
loop_
_entity.id
_entity.type
_entity.pdbx_description
1 polymer ?
#
loop_
_entity_poly.entity_id
_entity_poly.type
_entity_poly.pdbx_seq_one_letter_code
_entity_poly.pdbx_strand_id
1 'polypeptide(L)'
;MDYFALLDEPRKPWIDTGLLKDKFMEMSARSHPDKFPQATPEERERISARYTELNAAYQCLSHTRDRLLHLIELETGKPPSVVQRIPPGTSDLFMQIGQTCAQAAAFLEKQPQTDSPILKAKRFVEQMEWTDKLTELQDRLNEISS
;
A
#
# COMPACT_ATOMS: atom_id res chain seq x y z
N MET A 1 9.06 21.14 -2.83
CA MET A 1 8.68 22.04 -1.72
C MET A 1 8.74 21.26 -0.43
N ASP A 2 9.22 21.83 0.67
CA ASP A 2 9.32 21.08 1.93
C ASP A 2 8.01 21.13 2.71
N TYR A 3 7.20 20.07 2.58
CA TYR A 3 5.94 19.90 3.32
C TYR A 3 6.11 19.76 4.83
N PHE A 4 7.26 19.25 5.31
CA PHE A 4 7.53 19.17 6.75
C PHE A 4 7.70 20.59 7.32
N ALA A 5 8.51 21.42 6.65
CA ALA A 5 8.65 22.84 7.02
C ALA A 5 7.33 23.62 6.89
N LEU A 6 6.47 23.26 5.95
CA LEU A 6 5.19 23.96 5.74
C LEU A 6 4.20 23.74 6.89
N LEU A 7 4.24 22.57 7.54
CA LEU A 7 3.36 22.19 8.66
C LEU A 7 4.07 22.25 10.03
N ASP A 8 5.25 22.87 10.08
CA ASP A 8 6.08 22.96 11.28
C ASP A 8 6.32 21.59 11.95
N GLU A 9 6.63 20.60 11.11
CA GLU A 9 6.98 19.24 11.50
C GLU A 9 8.48 18.98 11.24
N PRO A 10 9.17 18.25 12.12
CA PRO A 10 10.51 17.77 11.81
C PRO A 10 10.47 16.72 10.70
N ARG A 11 11.52 16.69 9.86
CA ARG A 11 11.71 15.68 8.81
C ARG A 11 11.96 14.29 9.40
N LYS A 12 10.88 13.59 9.74
CA LYS A 12 10.90 12.25 10.34
C LYS A 12 9.99 11.30 9.57
N PRO A 13 10.37 10.02 9.45
CA PRO A 13 9.52 9.01 8.82
C PRO A 13 8.25 8.74 9.66
N TRP A 14 8.38 8.83 10.98
CA TRP A 14 7.28 8.65 11.91
C TRP A 14 6.76 10.00 12.41
N ILE A 15 5.51 10.30 12.07
CA ILE A 15 4.74 11.47 12.51
C ILE A 15 3.43 10.93 13.11
N ASP A 16 3.03 11.52 14.24
CA ASP A 16 1.70 11.33 14.81
C ASP A 16 0.66 12.05 13.94
N THR A 17 -0.19 11.27 13.26
CA THR A 17 -1.20 11.82 12.36
C THR A 17 -2.31 12.59 13.07
N GLY A 18 -2.53 12.33 14.37
CA GLY A 18 -3.46 13.10 15.19
C GLY A 18 -2.94 14.52 15.40
N LEU A 19 -1.70 14.66 15.86
CA LEU A 19 -1.05 15.96 16.06
C LEU A 19 -0.88 16.72 14.73
N LEU A 20 -0.57 16.01 13.65
CA LEU A 20 -0.47 16.59 12.31
C LEU A 20 -1.80 17.24 11.88
N LYS A 21 -2.92 16.57 12.14
CA LYS A 21 -4.26 17.08 11.84
C LYS A 21 -4.58 18.33 12.66
N ASP A 22 -4.26 18.33 13.95
CA ASP A 22 -4.50 19.48 14.82
C ASP A 22 -3.71 20.71 14.36
N LYS A 23 -2.43 20.54 14.02
CA LYS A 23 -1.61 21.61 13.44
C LYS A 23 -2.15 22.11 12.11
N PHE A 24 -2.54 21.20 11.21
CA PHE A 24 -3.14 21.57 9.94
C PHE A 24 -4.41 22.41 10.15
N MET A 25 -5.27 22.03 11.09
CA MET A 25 -6.48 22.78 11.41
C MET A 25 -6.15 24.16 11.99
N GLU A 26 -5.18 24.26 12.90
CA GLU A 26 -4.74 25.53 13.47
C GLU A 26 -4.18 26.48 12.40
N MET A 27 -3.29 25.98 11.53
CA MET A 27 -2.67 26.78 10.47
C MET A 27 -3.69 27.17 9.39
N SER A 28 -4.55 26.24 8.99
CA SER A 28 -5.60 26.49 8.00
C SER A 28 -6.66 27.46 8.50
N ALA A 29 -6.98 27.44 9.81
CA ALA A 29 -7.89 28.41 10.41
C ALA A 29 -7.36 29.85 10.34
N ARG A 30 -6.06 30.08 10.15
CA ARG A 30 -5.47 31.42 9.96
C ARG A 30 -5.54 31.89 8.50
N SER A 31 -5.74 30.95 7.56
CA SER A 31 -5.79 31.20 6.11
C SER A 31 -7.12 30.73 5.49
N HIS A 32 -8.20 30.68 6.28
CA HIS A 32 -9.50 30.29 5.76
C HIS A 32 -10.17 31.48 5.04
N PRO A 33 -10.66 31.31 3.81
CA PRO A 33 -11.27 32.40 3.03
C PRO A 33 -12.46 33.08 3.75
N ASP A 34 -13.20 32.33 4.58
CA ASP A 34 -14.33 32.87 5.34
C ASP A 34 -13.96 33.91 6.40
N LYS A 35 -12.69 33.99 6.83
CA LYS A 35 -12.24 35.02 7.79
C LYS A 35 -12.02 36.39 7.16
N PHE A 36 -12.00 36.48 5.83
CA PHE A 36 -11.72 37.71 5.11
C PHE A 36 -12.84 38.09 4.14
N PRO A 37 -14.07 38.34 4.63
CA PRO A 37 -15.18 38.77 3.77
C PRO A 37 -14.88 40.10 3.06
N GLN A 38 -14.01 40.94 3.63
CA GLN A 38 -13.56 42.21 3.08
C GLN A 38 -12.23 42.16 2.32
N ALA A 39 -11.63 40.98 2.13
CA ALA A 39 -10.40 40.86 1.36
C ALA A 39 -10.62 41.22 -0.11
N THR A 40 -9.66 41.96 -0.67
CA THR A 40 -9.56 42.23 -2.09
C THR A 40 -9.44 40.93 -2.89
N PRO A 41 -9.78 40.93 -4.19
CA PRO A 41 -9.65 39.73 -5.03
C PRO A 41 -8.23 39.11 -4.98
N GLU A 42 -7.19 39.96 -4.97
CA GLU A 42 -5.79 39.52 -4.88
C GLU A 42 -5.45 38.87 -3.53
N GLU A 43 -5.98 39.39 -2.42
CA GLU A 43 -5.77 38.80 -1.09
C GLU A 43 -6.49 37.46 -0.97
N ARG A 44 -7.71 37.35 -1.51
CA ARG A 44 -8.46 36.08 -1.54
C ARG A 44 -7.72 35.00 -2.31
N GLU A 45 -7.10 35.35 -3.44
CA GLU A 45 -6.30 34.42 -4.24
C GLU A 45 -5.07 33.94 -3.45
N ARG A 46 -4.34 34.84 -2.77
CA ARG A 46 -3.20 34.47 -1.92
C ARG A 46 -3.61 33.57 -0.76
N ILE A 47 -4.73 33.86 -0.10
CA ILE A 47 -5.27 33.06 1.00
C ILE A 47 -5.64 31.65 0.51
N SER A 48 -6.34 31.57 -0.63
CA SER A 48 -6.73 30.31 -1.26
C SER A 48 -5.50 29.47 -1.64
N ALA A 49 -4.51 30.07 -2.32
CA ALA A 49 -3.27 29.40 -2.69
C ALA A 49 -2.55 28.84 -1.46
N ARG A 50 -2.47 29.62 -0.37
CA ARG A 50 -1.85 29.18 0.89
C ARG A 50 -2.58 28.01 1.52
N TYR A 51 -3.91 28.02 1.51
CA TYR A 51 -4.72 26.90 2.01
C TYR A 51 -4.51 25.64 1.16
N THR A 52 -4.46 25.78 -0.17
CA THR A 52 -4.18 24.66 -1.09
C THR A 52 -2.81 24.04 -0.82
N GLU A 53 -1.77 24.84 -0.61
CA GLU A 53 -0.43 24.36 -0.25
C GLU A 53 -0.43 23.58 1.08
N LEU A 54 -1.07 24.12 2.12
CA LEU A 54 -1.17 23.48 3.43
C LEU A 54 -1.93 22.15 3.35
N ASN A 55 -3.02 22.11 2.59
CA ASN A 55 -3.79 20.89 2.39
C ASN A 55 -2.98 19.84 1.63
N ALA A 56 -2.23 20.23 0.58
CA ALA A 56 -1.37 19.30 -0.15
C ALA A 56 -0.28 18.69 0.75
N ALA A 57 0.35 19.52 1.59
CA ALA A 57 1.31 19.04 2.58
C ALA A 57 0.67 18.08 3.58
N TYR A 58 -0.53 18.40 4.09
CA TYR A 58 -1.24 17.54 5.04
C TYR A 58 -1.58 16.18 4.42
N GLN A 59 -2.11 16.14 3.19
CA GLN A 59 -2.42 14.89 2.50
C GLN A 59 -1.17 14.03 2.29
N CYS A 60 -0.08 14.64 1.80
CA CYS A 60 1.19 13.93 1.59
C CYS A 60 1.76 13.37 2.90
N LEU A 61 1.83 14.17 3.95
CA LEU A 61 2.37 13.74 5.23
C LEU A 61 1.43 12.80 6.00
N SER A 62 0.13 12.76 5.71
CA SER A 62 -0.81 11.85 6.38
C SER A 62 -0.66 10.40 5.93
N HIS A 63 -0.24 10.17 4.69
CA HIS A 63 -0.03 8.83 4.13
C HIS A 63 1.42 8.37 4.30
N THR A 64 1.63 7.23 4.96
CA THR A 64 2.99 6.70 5.25
C THR A 64 3.84 6.55 4.00
N ARG A 65 3.27 6.04 2.90
CA ARG A 65 3.99 5.87 1.63
C ARG A 65 4.47 7.22 1.07
N ASP A 66 3.56 8.16 0.92
CA ASP A 66 3.84 9.44 0.28
C ASP A 66 4.79 10.29 1.13
N ARG A 67 4.61 10.28 2.45
CA ARG A 67 5.54 10.88 3.42
C ARG A 67 6.96 10.36 3.26
N LEU A 68 7.12 9.04 3.16
CA LEU A 68 8.44 8.42 3.01
C LEU A 68 9.09 8.77 1.67
N LEU A 69 8.32 8.72 0.57
CA LEU A 69 8.81 9.11 -0.75
C LEU A 69 9.25 10.57 -0.76
N HIS A 70 8.44 11.45 -0.16
CA HIS A 70 8.74 12.88 -0.03
C HIS A 70 9.98 13.14 0.83
N LEU A 71 10.13 12.43 1.95
CA LEU A 71 11.32 12.52 2.80
C LEU A 71 12.58 12.08 2.03
N ILE A 72 12.51 10.98 1.29
CA ILE A 72 13.63 10.51 0.46
C ILE A 72 13.98 11.54 -0.61
N GLU A 73 12.99 12.15 -1.27
CA GLU A 73 13.22 13.20 -2.26
C GLU A 73 13.95 14.40 -1.66
N LEU A 74 13.58 14.83 -0.45
CA LEU A 74 14.24 15.93 0.25
C LEU A 74 15.68 15.61 0.64
N GLU A 75 15.96 14.38 1.08
CA GLU A 75 17.31 13.97 1.53
C GLU A 75 18.24 13.65 0.36
N THR A 76 17.70 13.13 -0.76
CA THR A 76 18.50 12.72 -1.92
C THR A 76 18.53 13.76 -3.05
N GLY A 77 17.66 14.78 -2.97
CA GLY A 77 17.50 15.83 -3.99
C GLY A 77 16.91 15.33 -5.30
N LYS A 78 16.41 14.09 -5.36
CA LYS A 78 15.79 13.48 -6.54
C LYS A 78 14.57 12.67 -6.11
N PRO A 79 13.47 12.67 -6.90
CA PRO A 79 12.35 11.81 -6.59
C PRO A 79 12.85 10.36 -6.58
N PRO A 80 12.49 9.56 -5.56
CA PRO A 80 12.84 8.15 -5.54
C PRO A 80 12.32 7.53 -6.84
N SER A 81 13.21 6.90 -7.60
CA SER A 81 12.78 6.05 -8.71
C SER A 81 11.84 5.03 -8.10
N VAL A 82 10.60 4.96 -8.59
CA VAL A 82 9.67 3.90 -8.17
C VAL A 82 10.34 2.60 -8.58
N VAL A 83 11.05 1.98 -7.64
CA VAL A 83 11.72 0.72 -7.86
C VAL A 83 10.63 -0.35 -7.82
N GLN A 84 9.82 -0.42 -8.87
CA GLN A 84 9.20 -1.68 -9.26
C GLN A 84 10.31 -2.57 -9.84
N ARG A 85 11.30 -2.92 -9.01
CA ARG A 85 12.09 -4.13 -9.26
C ARG A 85 11.31 -5.24 -8.59
N ILE A 86 10.21 -5.64 -9.22
CA ILE A 86 9.71 -6.99 -9.00
C ILE A 86 10.85 -7.88 -9.50
N PRO A 87 11.47 -8.71 -8.64
CA PRO A 87 12.52 -9.62 -9.09
C PRO A 87 12.02 -10.42 -10.31
N PRO A 88 12.85 -10.60 -11.35
CA PRO A 88 12.47 -11.42 -12.48
C PRO A 88 12.05 -12.81 -11.98
N GLY A 89 10.89 -13.30 -12.43
CA GLY A 89 10.29 -14.56 -11.97
C GLY A 89 9.24 -14.42 -10.86
N THR A 90 9.11 -13.28 -10.18
CA THR A 90 8.08 -13.12 -9.13
C THR A 90 6.66 -13.13 -9.71
N SER A 91 6.45 -12.53 -10.89
CA SER A 91 5.15 -12.57 -11.58
C SER A 91 4.76 -13.99 -11.97
N ASP A 92 5.71 -14.76 -12.48
CA ASP A 92 5.50 -16.17 -12.85
C ASP A 92 5.20 -17.01 -11.62
N LEU A 93 5.89 -16.75 -10.51
CA LEU A 93 5.63 -17.38 -9.22
C LEU A 93 4.22 -17.04 -8.70
N PHE A 94 3.80 -15.77 -8.73
CA PHE A 94 2.44 -15.37 -8.36
C PHE A 94 1.37 -16.07 -9.22
N MET A 95 1.60 -16.17 -10.53
CA MET A 95 0.71 -16.91 -11.43
C MET A 95 0.68 -18.40 -11.08
N GLN A 96 1.84 -19.02 -10.84
CA GLN A 96 1.94 -20.44 -10.49
C GLN A 96 1.20 -20.73 -9.18
N ILE A 97 1.37 -19.90 -8.15
CA ILE A 97 0.65 -20.01 -6.87
C ILE A 97 -0.85 -19.91 -7.10
N GLY A 98 -1.30 -18.87 -7.80
CA GLY A 98 -2.73 -18.66 -8.08
C GLY A 98 -3.35 -19.84 -8.83
N GLN A 99 -2.66 -20.36 -9.84
CA GLN A 99 -3.12 -21.50 -10.63
C GLN A 99 -3.20 -22.78 -9.79
N THR A 100 -2.14 -23.11 -9.04
CA THR A 100 -2.10 -24.31 -8.19
C THR A 100 -3.18 -24.26 -7.10
N CYS A 101 -3.39 -23.11 -6.45
CA CYS A 101 -4.46 -22.93 -5.47
C CYS A 101 -5.85 -23.11 -6.11
N ALA A 102 -6.09 -22.50 -7.28
CA ALA A 102 -7.37 -22.63 -7.97
C ALA A 102 -7.67 -24.08 -8.40
N GLN A 103 -6.66 -24.80 -8.89
CA GLN A 103 -6.81 -26.21 -9.28
C GLN A 103 -7.04 -27.12 -8.07
N ALA A 104 -6.34 -26.89 -6.97
CA ALA A 104 -6.55 -27.63 -5.72
C ALA A 104 -7.96 -27.37 -5.15
N ALA A 105 -8.43 -26.12 -5.17
CA ALA A 105 -9.80 -25.79 -4.78
C ALA A 105 -10.84 -26.51 -5.65
N ALA A 106 -10.67 -26.50 -6.97
CA ALA A 106 -11.55 -27.22 -7.90
C ALA A 106 -11.51 -28.75 -7.71
N PHE A 107 -10.39 -29.31 -7.23
CA PHE A 107 -10.32 -30.72 -6.83
C PHE A 107 -11.12 -31.00 -5.56
N LEU A 108 -10.99 -30.14 -4.54
CA LEU A 108 -11.72 -30.25 -3.28
C LEU A 108 -13.23 -30.06 -3.45
N GLU A 109 -13.67 -29.19 -4.37
CA GLU A 109 -15.10 -29.01 -4.68
C GLU A 109 -15.73 -30.24 -5.35
N LYS A 110 -14.94 -31.01 -6.10
CA LYS A 110 -15.41 -32.20 -6.84
C LYS A 110 -15.71 -33.41 -5.95
N GLN A 111 -15.97 -33.23 -4.65
CA GLN A 111 -16.35 -34.31 -3.73
C GLN A 111 -17.58 -35.08 -4.25
N PRO A 112 -17.41 -36.26 -4.87
CA PRO A 112 -18.56 -37.07 -5.22
C PRO A 112 -19.01 -37.78 -3.95
N GLN A 113 -20.28 -37.64 -3.59
CA GLN A 113 -20.89 -38.51 -2.59
C GLN A 113 -20.84 -39.95 -3.13
N THR A 114 -19.89 -40.74 -2.63
CA THR A 114 -19.63 -42.10 -3.12
C THR A 114 -19.22 -42.98 -1.96
N ASP A 115 -19.94 -44.08 -1.78
CA ASP A 115 -19.66 -45.07 -0.75
C ASP A 115 -18.75 -46.23 -1.19
N SER A 116 -18.28 -46.21 -2.44
CA SER A 116 -17.36 -47.24 -2.94
C SER A 116 -15.96 -47.10 -2.31
N PRO A 117 -15.44 -48.13 -1.62
CA PRO A 117 -14.10 -48.10 -1.02
C PRO A 117 -12.96 -47.93 -2.03
N ILE A 118 -13.11 -48.51 -3.24
CA ILE A 118 -12.10 -48.39 -4.32
C ILE A 118 -12.05 -46.96 -4.85
N LEU A 119 -13.20 -46.29 -4.98
CA LEU A 119 -13.24 -44.90 -5.42
C LEU A 119 -12.69 -43.97 -4.34
N LYS A 120 -12.91 -44.26 -3.05
CA LYS A 120 -12.26 -43.56 -1.93
C LYS A 120 -10.73 -43.72 -1.97
N ALA A 121 -10.23 -44.93 -2.20
CA ALA A 121 -8.79 -45.20 -2.33
C ALA A 121 -8.17 -44.45 -3.53
N LYS A 122 -8.83 -44.45 -4.69
CA LYS A 122 -8.38 -43.67 -5.85
C LYS A 122 -8.30 -42.17 -5.54
N ARG A 123 -9.31 -41.62 -4.86
CA ARG A 123 -9.33 -40.21 -4.45
C ARG A 123 -8.22 -39.88 -3.45
N PHE A 124 -7.91 -40.79 -2.54
CA PHE A 124 -6.81 -40.62 -1.60
C PHE A 124 -5.46 -40.48 -2.33
N VAL A 125 -5.21 -41.30 -3.36
CA VAL A 125 -4.02 -41.17 -4.21
C VAL A 125 -3.98 -39.82 -4.92
N GLU A 126 -5.09 -39.39 -5.54
CA GLU A 126 -5.19 -38.08 -6.19
C GLU A 126 -4.97 -36.92 -5.20
N GLN A 127 -5.40 -37.06 -3.94
CA GLN A 127 -5.18 -36.08 -2.88
C GLN A 127 -3.71 -36.00 -2.45
N MET A 128 -3.01 -37.13 -2.40
CA MET A 128 -1.58 -37.16 -2.12
C MET A 128 -0.80 -36.37 -3.18
N GLU A 129 -1.13 -36.54 -4.47
CA GLU A 129 -0.49 -35.78 -5.56
C GLU A 129 -0.66 -34.25 -5.39
N TRP A 130 -1.81 -33.79 -4.90
CA TRP A 130 -2.02 -32.37 -4.59
C TRP A 130 -1.26 -31.92 -3.36
N THR A 131 -1.13 -32.79 -2.36
CA THR A 131 -0.35 -32.52 -1.15
C THR A 131 1.12 -32.34 -1.51
N ASP A 132 1.66 -33.20 -2.37
CA ASP A 132 3.05 -33.12 -2.85
C ASP A 132 3.30 -31.81 -3.61
N LYS A 133 2.42 -31.46 -4.56
CA LYS A 133 2.52 -30.21 -5.35
C LYS A 133 2.48 -28.95 -4.49
N LEU A 134 1.62 -28.92 -3.46
CA LEU A 134 1.51 -27.78 -2.55
C LEU A 134 2.74 -27.69 -1.63
N THR A 135 3.26 -28.83 -1.19
CA THR A 135 4.49 -28.89 -0.37
C THR A 135 5.69 -28.39 -1.16
N GLU A 136 5.87 -28.84 -2.41
CA GLU A 136 6.95 -28.37 -3.29
C GLU A 136 6.87 -26.85 -3.55
N LEU A 137 5.66 -26.33 -3.74
CA LEU A 137 5.44 -24.90 -3.91
C LEU A 137 5.79 -24.11 -2.63
N GLN A 138 5.45 -24.67 -1.45
CA GLN A 138 5.78 -24.07 -0.16
C GLN A 138 7.29 -24.05 0.09
N ASP A 139 8.00 -25.14 -0.24
CA ASP A 139 9.45 -25.22 -0.09
C ASP A 139 10.17 -24.19 -0.97
N ARG A 140 9.75 -24.07 -2.24
CA ARG A 140 10.29 -23.04 -3.16
C ARG A 140 10.04 -21.61 -2.66
N LEU A 141 8.92 -21.36 -1.99
CA LEU A 141 8.63 -20.06 -1.38
C LEU A 141 9.53 -19.75 -0.19
N ASN A 142 9.82 -20.76 0.63
CA ASN A 142 10.73 -20.62 1.78
C ASN A 142 12.17 -20.34 1.33
N GLU A 143 12.63 -20.95 0.24
CA GLU A 143 13.95 -20.69 -0.35
C GLU A 143 14.10 -19.26 -0.86
N ILE A 144 13.04 -18.68 -1.45
CA ILE A 144 13.06 -17.31 -1.98
C ILE A 144 12.93 -16.26 -0.86
N SER A 145 12.33 -16.64 0.27
CA SER A 145 12.08 -15.74 1.41
C SER A 145 13.22 -15.72 2.43
N SER A 146 14.25 -16.56 2.27
CA SER A 146 15.43 -16.68 3.13
C SER A 146 16.62 -15.89 2.58
#